data_AF-A0AA92TJF1-F1
#
_entry.id   AF-A0AA92TJF1-F1
#
_cell.length_a   1.000
_cell.length_b   1.000
_cell.length_c   1.000
_cell.angle_alpha   90.00
_cell.angle_beta   90.00
_cell.angle_gamma   90.00
#
_symmetry.space_group_name_H-M   'P 1'
#
loop_
_entity.id
_entity.type
_entity.pdbx_description
1 polymer ?
#
loop_
_entity_poly.entity_id
_entity_poly.type
_entity_poly.pdbx_seq_one_letter_code
_entity_poly.pdbx_strand_id
1 'polypeptide(L)'
;MAEFCHAKDGTKYTKEVSWTPIGNSDNIENMYQGTFDGNGKTIRNLYINDISEYIGIPCEAGFFGYAEKGSIKNITFDNAKVKTTADDYCTGILVGVAGSCIENIKILANCSVEGKTTLAE
;
A
#
# COMPACT_ATOMS: atom_id res chain seq x y z
N MET A 1 -24.93 25.80 19.52
CA MET A 1 -23.51 25.42 19.35
C MET A 1 -23.45 23.95 19.66
N ALA A 2 -23.57 23.09 18.64
CA ALA A 2 -23.69 21.65 18.85
C ALA A 2 -22.28 21.07 19.03
N GLU A 3 -21.91 20.75 20.26
CA GLU A 3 -20.84 19.81 20.56
C GLU A 3 -21.28 18.43 20.06
N PHE A 4 -20.70 18.00 18.94
CA PHE A 4 -20.79 16.59 18.52
C PHE A 4 -19.65 15.84 19.21
N CYS A 5 -19.85 15.49 20.47
CA CYS A 5 -18.97 14.57 21.17
C CYS A 5 -19.11 13.18 20.53
N HIS A 6 -18.09 12.71 19.82
CA HIS A 6 -18.02 11.30 19.45
C HIS A 6 -17.82 10.48 20.72
N ALA A 7 -18.90 9.84 21.19
CA ALA A 7 -18.82 8.82 22.21
C ALA A 7 -17.80 7.75 21.77
N LYS A 8 -16.93 7.34 22.69
CA LYS A 8 -16.07 6.15 22.51
C LYS A 8 -16.96 4.91 22.54
N ASP A 9 -17.62 4.61 21.43
CA ASP A 9 -18.34 3.35 21.29
C ASP A 9 -17.32 2.22 21.05
N GLY A 10 -17.22 1.36 22.07
CA GLY A 10 -16.33 0.21 22.15
C GLY A 10 -16.81 -1.01 21.35
N THR A 11 -17.35 -0.82 20.15
CA THR A 11 -17.74 -1.92 19.25
C THR A 11 -17.19 -1.69 17.84
N LYS A 12 -16.03 -2.32 17.61
CA LYS A 12 -15.59 -3.00 16.38
C LYS A 12 -16.62 -2.91 15.25
N TYR A 13 -16.43 -2.02 14.27
CA TYR A 13 -16.73 -2.14 12.82
C TYR A 13 -16.48 -0.79 12.13
N THR A 14 -15.31 -0.17 12.32
CA THR A 14 -14.79 0.70 11.26
C THR A 14 -14.38 -0.24 10.15
N LYS A 15 -15.21 -0.38 9.10
CA LYS A 15 -14.81 -1.08 7.88
C LYS A 15 -13.49 -0.44 7.42
N GLU A 16 -12.39 -1.18 7.52
CA GLU A 16 -11.07 -0.68 7.11
C GLU A 16 -11.19 -0.29 5.62
N VAL A 17 -11.03 1.00 5.34
CA VAL A 17 -11.11 1.50 3.96
C VAL A 17 -9.82 1.08 3.28
N SER A 18 -9.95 0.21 2.27
CA SER A 18 -8.80 -0.22 1.48
C SER A 18 -8.17 0.98 0.80
N TRP A 19 -6.85 1.11 0.96
CA TRP A 19 -6.04 2.09 0.28
C TRP A 19 -5.99 1.80 -1.22
N THR A 20 -6.08 2.86 -2.02
CA THR A 20 -5.83 2.81 -3.46
C THR A 20 -4.35 3.15 -3.71
N PRO A 21 -3.55 2.24 -4.30
CA PRO A 21 -2.14 2.48 -4.55
C PRO A 21 -1.86 3.76 -5.35
N ILE A 22 -0.75 4.44 -5.04
CA ILE A 22 -0.28 5.57 -5.83
C ILE A 22 0.51 5.07 -7.04
N GLY A 23 -0.02 5.36 -8.22
CA GLY A 23 0.57 5.02 -9.51
C GLY A 23 0.41 3.55 -9.89
N ASN A 24 0.38 3.27 -11.19
CA ASN A 24 0.08 1.94 -11.72
C ASN A 24 0.72 1.67 -13.10
N SER A 25 0.70 0.40 -13.56
CA SER A 25 1.27 0.00 -14.85
C SER A 25 0.37 0.22 -16.08
N ASP A 26 -0.83 0.79 -15.96
CA ASP A 26 -1.76 0.93 -17.10
C ASP A 26 -1.13 1.70 -18.26
N ASN A 27 -0.39 2.78 -17.95
CA ASN A 27 0.37 3.59 -18.89
C ASN A 27 1.54 4.30 -18.18
N ILE A 28 2.55 4.72 -18.95
CA ILE A 28 3.75 5.41 -18.42
C ILE A 28 3.43 6.68 -17.60
N GLU A 29 2.36 7.39 -17.96
CA GLU A 29 1.91 8.62 -17.28
C GLU A 29 1.21 8.34 -15.94
N ASN A 30 0.70 7.11 -15.74
CA ASN A 30 0.08 6.71 -14.48
C ASN A 30 1.11 6.23 -13.46
N MET A 31 2.34 5.92 -13.88
CA MET A 31 3.40 5.49 -12.97
C MET A 31 3.83 6.66 -12.09
N TYR A 32 4.14 6.39 -10.82
CA TYR A 32 4.70 7.42 -9.96
C TYR A 32 6.15 7.72 -10.37
N GLN A 33 6.42 8.97 -10.73
CA GLN A 33 7.75 9.43 -11.19
C GLN A 33 8.35 10.54 -10.30
N GLY A 34 7.71 10.80 -9.14
CA GLY A 34 8.06 11.89 -8.24
C GLY A 34 9.07 11.52 -7.16
N THR A 35 9.37 12.50 -6.29
CA THR A 35 10.08 12.25 -5.04
C THR A 35 9.11 12.31 -3.87
N PHE A 36 9.04 11.22 -3.11
CA PHE A 36 8.32 11.14 -1.85
C PHE A 36 9.32 11.10 -0.69
N ASP A 37 9.41 12.19 0.06
CA ASP A 37 10.19 12.24 1.29
C ASP A 37 9.23 12.22 2.49
N GLY A 38 9.19 11.08 3.19
CA GLY A 38 8.38 10.91 4.39
C GLY A 38 8.87 11.74 5.58
N ASN A 39 10.05 12.39 5.49
CA ASN A 39 10.62 13.26 6.52
C ASN A 39 10.64 12.62 7.93
N GLY A 40 10.98 11.33 7.98
CA GLY A 40 11.05 10.52 9.20
C GLY A 40 9.69 10.19 9.82
N LYS A 41 8.58 10.43 9.12
CA LYS A 41 7.22 10.18 9.61
C LYS A 41 6.80 8.73 9.44
N THR A 42 5.70 8.39 10.12
CA THR A 42 5.15 7.04 10.16
C THR A 42 3.77 7.01 9.52
N ILE A 43 3.57 6.13 8.55
CA ILE A 43 2.25 5.73 8.08
C ILE A 43 1.75 4.59 8.95
N ARG A 44 0.56 4.76 9.54
CA ARG A 44 -0.06 3.80 10.45
C ARG A 44 -1.33 3.22 9.87
N ASN A 45 -1.57 1.95 10.16
CA ASN A 45 -2.83 1.27 9.81
C ASN A 45 -3.13 1.31 8.31
N LEU A 46 -2.09 1.29 7.47
CA LEU A 46 -2.26 1.08 6.04
C LEU A 46 -2.97 -0.26 5.85
N TYR A 47 -4.09 -0.26 5.16
CA TYR A 47 -4.83 -1.46 4.85
C TYR A 47 -5.06 -1.52 3.35
N ILE A 48 -4.60 -2.59 2.70
CA ILE A 48 -4.89 -2.92 1.32
C ILE A 48 -5.48 -4.32 1.32
N ASN A 49 -6.68 -4.46 0.79
CA ASN A 49 -7.32 -5.75 0.59
C ASN A 49 -7.93 -5.76 -0.81
N ASP A 50 -7.11 -6.14 -1.78
CA ASP A 50 -7.50 -6.18 -3.17
C ASP A 50 -8.04 -7.57 -3.52
N ILE A 51 -9.36 -7.62 -3.73
CA ILE A 51 -10.13 -8.81 -4.05
C ILE A 51 -10.54 -8.76 -5.52
N SER A 52 -9.66 -8.32 -6.42
CA SER A 52 -10.00 -8.25 -7.84
C SER A 52 -9.59 -9.51 -8.58
N GLU A 53 -10.57 -10.39 -8.75
CA GLU A 53 -10.62 -11.44 -9.76
C GLU A 53 -10.90 -10.84 -11.17
N TYR A 54 -10.57 -9.56 -11.38
CA TYR A 54 -11.01 -8.79 -12.55
C TYR A 54 -9.84 -8.46 -13.49
N ILE A 55 -9.93 -9.06 -14.69
CA ILE A 55 -9.07 -8.87 -15.85
C ILE A 55 -9.00 -7.36 -16.19
N GLY A 56 -7.87 -6.73 -15.92
CA GLY A 56 -7.59 -5.35 -16.35
C GLY A 56 -7.21 -4.36 -15.24
N ILE A 57 -7.04 -4.81 -13.99
CA ILE A 57 -6.37 -4.00 -12.96
C ILE A 57 -4.87 -4.32 -12.95
N PRO A 58 -4.01 -3.30 -12.89
CA PRO A 58 -2.56 -3.46 -12.78
C PRO A 58 -2.20 -4.33 -11.58
N CYS A 59 -1.34 -5.33 -11.79
CA CYS A 59 -1.01 -6.38 -10.84
C CYS A 59 0.01 -5.92 -9.78
N GLU A 60 -0.21 -4.74 -9.18
CA GLU A 60 0.68 -4.15 -8.19
C GLU A 60 -0.07 -3.66 -6.96
N ALA A 61 0.37 -4.10 -5.78
CA ALA A 61 -0.19 -3.67 -4.51
C ALA A 61 0.90 -3.17 -3.56
N GLY A 62 0.70 -1.95 -3.07
CA GLY A 62 1.50 -1.31 -2.03
C GLY A 62 1.03 0.11 -1.80
N PHE A 63 1.70 0.84 -0.91
CA PHE A 63 1.40 2.27 -0.76
C PHE A 63 1.53 3.00 -2.10
N PHE A 64 2.55 2.63 -2.88
CA PHE A 64 2.65 2.85 -4.32
C PHE A 64 2.33 1.55 -5.08
N GLY A 65 1.62 1.63 -6.21
CA GLY A 65 1.45 0.47 -7.09
C GLY A 65 2.72 0.29 -7.91
N TYR A 66 2.95 1.25 -8.81
CA TYR A 66 4.17 1.35 -9.61
C TYR A 66 4.86 2.70 -9.37
N ALA A 67 6.10 2.66 -8.86
CA ALA A 67 6.98 3.82 -8.75
C ALA A 67 8.20 3.70 -9.65
N GLU A 68 8.13 4.29 -10.85
CA GLU A 68 9.08 4.13 -11.96
C GLU A 68 10.32 5.02 -11.82
N LYS A 69 10.19 6.26 -11.34
CA LYS A 69 11.31 7.22 -11.23
C LYS A 69 11.26 8.02 -9.94
N GLY A 70 12.35 8.74 -9.69
CA GLY A 70 12.50 9.62 -8.54
C GLY A 70 13.00 8.86 -7.32
N SER A 71 12.54 9.27 -6.13
CA SER A 71 13.01 8.66 -4.88
C SER A 71 11.90 8.56 -3.85
N ILE A 72 11.81 7.43 -3.16
CA ILE A 72 10.92 7.23 -2.02
C ILE A 72 11.79 7.00 -0.79
N LYS A 73 11.68 7.88 0.21
CA LYS A 73 12.61 7.86 1.35
C LYS A 73 12.03 8.30 2.67
N ASN A 74 12.75 7.98 3.75
CA ASN A 74 12.54 8.48 5.11
C ASN A 74 11.13 8.24 5.67
N ILE A 75 10.60 7.04 5.51
CA ILE A 75 9.25 6.68 5.97
C ILE A 75 9.28 5.38 6.78
N THR A 76 8.46 5.35 7.83
CA THR A 76 8.19 4.14 8.61
C THR A 76 6.76 3.66 8.39
N PHE A 77 6.54 2.35 8.29
CA PHE A 77 5.22 1.72 8.30
C PHE A 77 4.99 0.95 9.59
N ASP A 78 3.84 1.17 10.22
CA ASP A 78 3.44 0.60 11.50
C ASP A 78 2.00 0.05 11.37
N ASN A 79 1.80 -1.22 11.72
CA ASN A 79 0.53 -1.93 11.56
C ASN A 79 -0.04 -1.85 10.12
N ALA A 80 0.83 -1.95 9.11
CA ALA A 80 0.44 -2.00 7.71
C ALA A 80 0.08 -3.44 7.30
N LYS A 81 -1.05 -3.64 6.63
CA LYS A 81 -1.50 -4.94 6.14
C LYS A 81 -1.83 -4.83 4.67
N VAL A 82 -1.11 -5.58 3.85
CA VAL A 82 -1.35 -5.66 2.41
C VAL A 82 -1.72 -7.08 2.06
N LYS A 83 -2.92 -7.25 1.49
CA LYS A 83 -3.45 -8.54 1.07
C LYS A 83 -3.90 -8.48 -0.37
N THR A 84 -3.40 -9.42 -1.17
CA THR A 84 -3.81 -9.66 -2.56
C THR A 84 -4.27 -11.12 -2.69
N THR A 85 -5.37 -11.35 -3.40
CA THR A 85 -5.92 -12.71 -3.59
C THR A 85 -5.75 -13.25 -5.00
N ALA A 86 -5.38 -12.41 -5.96
CA ALA A 86 -5.14 -12.79 -7.34
C ALA A 86 -3.72 -13.34 -7.55
N ASP A 87 -3.57 -14.18 -8.57
CA ASP A 87 -2.29 -14.75 -8.98
C ASP A 87 -1.39 -13.69 -9.62
N ASP A 88 -0.07 -13.86 -9.48
CA ASP A 88 0.97 -13.05 -10.12
C ASP A 88 0.98 -11.54 -9.77
N TYR A 89 0.47 -11.16 -8.59
CA TYR A 89 0.54 -9.77 -8.10
C TYR A 89 1.89 -9.43 -7.47
N CYS A 90 2.52 -8.36 -7.95
CA CYS A 90 3.66 -7.72 -7.31
C CYS A 90 3.18 -7.01 -6.03
N THR A 91 3.46 -7.60 -4.87
CA THR A 91 2.88 -7.17 -3.59
C THR A 91 3.96 -6.75 -2.60
N GLY A 92 3.84 -5.56 -2.03
CA GLY A 92 4.72 -5.05 -0.98
C GLY A 92 4.05 -3.99 -0.11
N ILE A 93 4.58 -3.73 1.09
CA ILE A 93 4.02 -2.67 1.96
C ILE A 93 4.26 -1.28 1.37
N LEU A 94 5.50 -1.03 0.96
CA LEU A 94 5.88 0.26 0.38
C LEU A 94 5.37 0.40 -1.05
N VAL A 95 5.67 -0.58 -1.89
CA VAL A 95 5.49 -0.50 -3.33
C VAL A 95 5.31 -1.90 -3.91
N GLY A 96 4.46 -2.04 -4.93
CA GLY A 96 4.35 -3.27 -5.72
C GLY A 96 5.53 -3.45 -6.68
N VAL A 97 5.75 -2.47 -7.56
CA VAL A 97 6.88 -2.43 -8.52
C VAL A 97 7.70 -1.15 -8.38
N ALA A 98 9.01 -1.29 -8.23
CA ALA A 98 9.94 -0.18 -8.01
C ALA A 98 10.99 -0.07 -9.12
N GLY A 99 10.93 1.03 -9.88
CA GLY A 99 12.05 1.60 -10.66
C GLY A 99 12.73 2.80 -9.97
N SER A 100 12.09 3.37 -8.94
CA SER A 100 12.60 4.50 -8.16
C SER A 100 13.72 4.15 -7.17
N CYS A 101 14.51 5.15 -6.76
CA CYS A 101 15.48 4.97 -5.67
C CYS A 101 14.77 4.87 -4.32
N ILE A 102 15.08 3.84 -3.53
CA ILE A 102 14.46 3.59 -2.23
C ILE A 102 15.50 3.72 -1.12
N GLU A 103 15.25 4.59 -0.14
CA GLU A 103 16.23 4.90 0.92
C GLU A 103 15.57 5.07 2.30
N ASN A 104 16.20 4.56 3.36
CA ASN A 104 15.75 4.78 4.75
C ASN A 104 14.25 4.47 4.96
N ILE A 105 13.82 3.29 4.50
CA ILE A 105 12.48 2.76 4.74
C ILE A 105 12.51 1.83 5.93
N LYS A 106 11.56 1.98 6.85
CA LYS A 106 11.42 1.10 8.00
C LYS A 106 10.05 0.44 7.98
N ILE A 107 10.00 -0.88 8.00
CA ILE A 107 8.78 -1.65 8.17
C ILE A 107 8.82 -2.26 9.57
N LEU A 108 7.83 -1.96 10.42
CA LEU A 108 7.76 -2.52 11.76
C LEU A 108 7.23 -3.97 11.74
N ALA A 109 7.55 -4.73 12.79
CA ALA A 109 7.27 -6.16 12.88
C ALA A 109 5.77 -6.53 12.92
N ASN A 110 4.90 -5.56 13.19
CA ASN A 110 3.45 -5.73 13.18
C ASN A 110 2.81 -5.49 11.81
N CYS A 111 3.62 -5.26 10.77
CA CYS A 111 3.13 -5.21 9.41
C CYS A 111 3.10 -6.61 8.78
N SER A 112 2.17 -6.84 7.85
CA SER A 112 2.04 -8.11 7.14
C SER A 112 1.78 -7.92 5.65
N VAL A 113 2.28 -8.88 4.87
CA VAL A 113 1.97 -9.03 3.45
C VAL A 113 1.45 -10.45 3.23
N GLU A 114 0.28 -10.56 2.61
CA GLU A 114 -0.33 -11.82 2.18
C GLU A 114 -0.58 -11.72 0.67
N GLY A 115 0.13 -12.52 -0.12
CA GLY A 115 -0.07 -12.61 -1.57
C GLY A 115 -0.19 -14.07 -2.01
N LYS A 116 -0.74 -14.29 -3.20
CA LYS A 116 -0.86 -15.63 -3.79
C LYS A 116 0.38 -15.92 -4.66
N THR A 117 1.16 -16.93 -4.28
CA THR A 117 2.28 -17.43 -5.10
C THR A 117 1.80 -18.67 -5.85
N THR A 118 1.79 -18.62 -7.16
CA THR A 118 1.68 -19.77 -8.05
C THR A 118 3.02 -20.52 -8.04
N LEU A 119 3.12 -21.58 -7.25
CA LEU A 119 4.20 -22.55 -7.42
C LEU A 119 3.92 -23.29 -8.74
N ALA A 120 4.72 -23.05 -9.76
CA ALA A 120 4.75 -23.91 -10.94
C ALA A 120 5.34 -25.26 -10.50
N GLU A 121 4.52 -26.29 -10.44
CA GLU A 121 4.93 -27.70 -10.34
C GLU A 121 5.44 -28.22 -11.71
#